data_AF-A0A4W5MWB9-F1
#
_entry.id   AF-A0A4W5MWB9-F1
#
_cell.length_a   1.000
_cell.length_b   1.000
_cell.length_c   1.000
_cell.angle_alpha   90.00
_cell.angle_beta   90.00
_cell.angle_gamma   90.00
#
_symmetry.space_group_name_H-M   'P 1'
#
loop_
_entity.id
_entity.type
_entity.pdbx_description
1 polymer ?
#
loop_
_entity_poly.entity_id
_entity_poly.type
_entity_poly.pdbx_seq_one_letter_code
_entity_poly.pdbx_strand_id
1 'polypeptide(L)'
;MASGVTVNDEVIKVFNDMKVRKSSSTEDVKKRKKAVLFCLSDDKKKIVVEEGKWILVGDIGESVDDPYACFVKLLPLNDCRYGLYDATYETKESKKEDLVFIFWAPEGAPLKSKMIYASSKDAIKKKFTGIKHEWQVNGLDDIQDRATLADKLGGNVVVSLEGLPL
;
A
#
# COMPACT_ATOMS: atom_id res chain seq x y z
N MET A 1 -6.47 5.74 22.78
CA MET A 1 -7.38 6.90 22.54
C MET A 1 -7.87 6.77 21.11
N ALA A 2 -9.16 6.50 20.89
CA ALA A 2 -9.69 6.32 19.55
C ALA A 2 -10.00 7.69 18.95
N SER A 3 -9.36 8.06 17.84
CA SER A 3 -9.56 9.34 17.14
C SER A 3 -10.95 9.48 16.50
N GLY A 4 -11.90 8.58 16.77
CA GLY A 4 -13.26 8.63 16.21
C GLY A 4 -13.30 8.52 14.69
N VAL A 5 -12.19 8.17 14.05
CA VAL A 5 -12.07 8.10 12.59
C VAL A 5 -12.72 6.83 12.08
N THR A 6 -13.59 7.01 11.10
CA THR A 6 -14.30 5.92 10.42
C THR A 6 -13.65 5.62 9.08
N VAL A 7 -13.77 4.39 8.61
CA VAL A 7 -13.23 3.98 7.31
C VAL A 7 -14.36 4.05 6.31
N ASN A 8 -14.18 4.77 5.20
CA ASN A 8 -15.17 4.82 4.13
C ASN A 8 -15.35 3.42 3.52
N ASP A 9 -16.58 3.07 3.16
CA ASP A 9 -16.92 1.76 2.61
C ASP A 9 -16.16 1.49 1.30
N GLU A 10 -15.85 2.53 0.53
CA GLU A 10 -15.02 2.42 -0.68
C GLU A 10 -13.62 1.86 -0.40
N VAL A 11 -13.01 2.25 0.71
CA VAL A 11 -11.69 1.73 1.13
C VAL A 11 -11.78 0.23 1.40
N ILE A 12 -12.87 -0.20 2.02
CA ILE A 12 -13.15 -1.61 2.34
C ILE A 12 -13.43 -2.39 1.06
N LYS A 13 -14.18 -1.82 0.12
CA LYS A 13 -14.43 -2.41 -1.20
C LYS A 13 -13.14 -2.60 -1.98
N VAL A 14 -12.30 -1.55 -2.08
CA VAL A 14 -11.00 -1.62 -2.77
C VAL A 14 -10.10 -2.68 -2.14
N PHE A 15 -10.02 -2.73 -0.81
CA PHE A 15 -9.23 -3.75 -0.12
C PHE A 15 -9.73 -5.17 -0.41
N ASN A 16 -11.05 -5.42 -0.34
CA ASN A 16 -11.60 -6.73 -0.65
C ASN A 16 -11.38 -7.11 -2.12
N ASP A 17 -11.50 -6.16 -3.04
CA ASP A 17 -11.25 -6.38 -4.46
C ASP A 17 -9.78 -6.80 -4.72
N MET A 18 -8.83 -6.09 -4.12
CA MET A 18 -7.41 -6.44 -4.18
C MET A 18 -7.12 -7.81 -3.57
N LYS A 19 -7.82 -8.18 -2.48
CA LYS A 19 -7.63 -9.43 -1.73
C LYS A 19 -8.24 -10.65 -2.41
N VAL A 20 -9.47 -10.56 -2.91
CA VAL A 20 -10.22 -11.71 -3.44
C VAL A 20 -9.69 -12.14 -4.82
N ARG A 21 -8.88 -11.30 -5.50
CA ARG A 21 -8.24 -11.61 -6.78
C ARG A 21 -9.19 -12.27 -7.79
N LYS A 22 -10.41 -11.72 -7.94
CA LYS A 22 -11.35 -12.20 -8.96
C LYS A 22 -10.76 -11.95 -10.35
N SER A 23 -10.18 -12.99 -10.94
CA SER A 23 -9.53 -12.94 -12.23
C SER A 23 -10.13 -14.02 -13.11
N SER A 24 -11.24 -13.70 -13.78
CA SER A 24 -11.86 -14.61 -14.75
C SER A 24 -11.41 -14.32 -16.19
N SER A 25 -10.95 -13.09 -16.47
CA SER A 25 -10.53 -12.65 -17.81
C SER A 25 -9.26 -11.79 -17.74
N THR A 26 -8.46 -11.79 -18.80
CA THR A 26 -7.20 -11.02 -18.91
C THR A 26 -7.40 -9.51 -18.72
N GLU A 27 -8.55 -8.96 -19.11
CA GLU A 27 -8.89 -7.55 -18.91
C GLU A 27 -9.15 -7.19 -17.43
N ASP A 28 -9.74 -8.10 -16.66
CA ASP A 28 -10.00 -7.90 -15.22
C ASP A 28 -8.68 -7.87 -14.44
N VAL A 29 -7.71 -8.70 -14.84
CA VAL A 29 -6.36 -8.69 -14.26
C VAL A 29 -5.68 -7.35 -14.51
N LYS A 30 -5.81 -6.78 -15.71
CA LYS A 30 -5.23 -5.46 -16.01
C LYS A 30 -5.85 -4.34 -15.18
N LYS A 31 -7.16 -4.39 -14.92
CA LYS A 31 -7.89 -3.42 -14.09
C LYS A 31 -7.67 -3.60 -12.59
N ARG A 32 -6.97 -4.65 -12.18
CA ARG A 32 -6.67 -4.91 -10.78
C ARG A 32 -5.75 -3.82 -10.24
N LYS A 33 -6.03 -3.32 -9.05
CA LYS A 33 -5.16 -2.35 -8.37
C LYS A 33 -3.96 -3.11 -7.80
N LYS A 34 -2.77 -2.74 -8.26
CA LYS A 34 -1.49 -3.16 -7.70
C LYS A 34 -1.17 -2.40 -6.43
N ALA A 35 -1.32 -1.07 -6.50
CA ALA A 35 -1.10 -0.18 -5.38
C ALA A 35 -2.22 0.83 -5.29
N VAL A 36 -2.56 1.27 -4.09
CA VAL A 36 -3.56 2.32 -3.86
C VAL A 36 -3.21 3.12 -2.62
N LEU A 37 -3.34 4.44 -2.70
CA LEU A 37 -3.18 5.34 -1.58
C LEU A 37 -4.55 5.72 -0.99
N PHE A 38 -4.55 5.88 0.32
CA PHE A 38 -5.68 6.37 1.10
C PHE A 38 -5.23 7.57 1.91
N CYS A 39 -6.10 8.56 1.99
CA CYS A 39 -5.90 9.75 2.81
C CYS A 39 -7.04 9.89 3.81
N LEU A 40 -6.82 10.74 4.81
CA LEU A 40 -7.92 11.25 5.62
C LEU A 40 -8.67 12.32 4.82
N SER A 41 -9.99 12.29 4.91
CA SER A 41 -10.87 13.37 4.44
C SER A 41 -10.46 14.70 5.08
N ASP A 42 -10.86 15.82 4.47
CA ASP A 42 -10.55 17.17 4.97
C ASP A 42 -10.95 17.37 6.45
N ASP A 43 -12.11 16.82 6.84
CA ASP A 43 -12.60 16.79 8.22
C ASP A 43 -11.77 15.92 9.19
N LYS A 44 -10.82 15.14 8.69
CA LYS A 44 -9.98 14.17 9.42
C LYS A 44 -10.76 13.12 10.22
N LYS A 45 -12.04 12.91 9.87
CA LYS A 45 -12.98 11.96 10.52
C LYS A 45 -13.20 10.68 9.73
N LYS A 46 -12.77 10.65 8.47
CA LYS A 46 -12.99 9.53 7.55
C LYS A 46 -11.71 9.21 6.81
N ILE A 47 -11.42 7.94 6.61
CA ILE A 47 -10.37 7.48 5.68
C ILE A 47 -11.04 7.22 4.34
N VAL A 48 -10.55 7.86 3.29
CA VAL A 48 -11.07 7.78 1.93
C VAL A 48 -9.98 7.31 0.98
N VAL A 49 -10.38 6.73 -0.15
CA VAL A 49 -9.46 6.38 -1.23
C VAL A 49 -9.01 7.68 -1.89
N GLU A 50 -7.73 7.79 -2.18
CA GLU A 50 -7.25 8.97 -2.86
C GLU A 50 -7.39 8.84 -4.37
N GLU A 51 -8.22 9.70 -4.94
CA GLU A 51 -8.52 9.72 -6.36
C GLU A 51 -7.28 10.02 -7.20
N GLY A 52 -7.03 9.18 -8.22
CA GLY A 52 -5.89 9.29 -9.12
C GLY A 52 -4.56 8.78 -8.56
N LYS A 53 -4.54 8.22 -7.33
CA LYS A 53 -3.33 7.72 -6.68
C LYS A 53 -3.39 6.22 -6.42
N TRP A 54 -3.60 5.47 -7.48
CA TRP A 54 -3.48 4.03 -7.54
C TRP A 54 -2.70 3.62 -8.78
N ILE A 55 -2.12 2.43 -8.73
CA ILE A 55 -1.40 1.81 -9.84
C ILE A 55 -2.16 0.55 -10.19
N LEU A 56 -2.44 0.37 -11.48
CA LEU A 56 -3.08 -0.83 -11.99
C LEU A 56 -2.03 -1.86 -12.38
N VAL A 57 -2.35 -3.15 -12.25
CA VAL A 57 -1.46 -4.24 -12.66
C VAL A 57 -1.21 -4.17 -14.17
N GLY A 58 -2.21 -3.76 -14.95
CA GLY A 58 -2.09 -3.63 -16.41
C GLY A 58 -1.18 -2.48 -16.86
N ASP A 59 -0.95 -1.47 -16.02
CA ASP A 59 0.00 -0.39 -16.30
C ASP A 59 1.45 -0.87 -16.18
N ILE A 60 1.68 -1.95 -15.42
CA ILE A 60 3.01 -2.50 -15.16
C ILE A 60 3.56 -3.14 -16.43
N GLY A 61 4.68 -2.62 -16.92
CA GLY A 61 5.31 -3.03 -18.18
C GLY A 61 4.69 -2.43 -19.45
N GLU A 62 3.65 -1.59 -19.34
CA GLU A 62 3.07 -0.86 -20.47
C GLU A 62 3.36 0.66 -20.36
N SER A 63 2.93 1.29 -19.27
CA SER A 63 3.18 2.72 -18.99
C SER A 63 4.04 2.94 -17.73
N VAL A 64 4.14 1.93 -16.87
CA VAL A 64 4.88 1.96 -15.61
C VAL A 64 5.87 0.80 -15.61
N ASP A 65 7.15 1.09 -15.87
CA ASP A 65 8.22 0.09 -15.77
C ASP A 65 8.37 -0.40 -14.32
N ASP A 66 8.47 0.55 -13.39
CA ASP A 66 8.63 0.30 -11.95
C ASP A 66 7.40 0.74 -11.16
N PRO A 67 6.48 -0.19 -10.80
CA PRO A 67 5.29 0.14 -10.01
C PRO A 67 5.67 0.69 -8.65
N TYR A 68 6.75 0.17 -8.08
CA TYR A 68 7.27 0.60 -6.80
C TYR A 68 7.82 2.03 -6.85
N ALA A 69 8.69 2.34 -7.81
CA ALA A 69 9.22 3.69 -7.97
C ALA A 69 8.10 4.72 -8.25
N CYS A 70 7.10 4.33 -9.04
CA CYS A 70 5.92 5.16 -9.29
C CYS A 70 5.11 5.39 -7.99
N PHE A 71 4.92 4.34 -7.19
CA PHE A 71 4.26 4.44 -5.89
C PHE A 71 5.00 5.41 -4.95
N VAL A 72 6.32 5.31 -4.88
CA VAL A 72 7.16 6.22 -4.08
C VAL A 72 7.02 7.66 -4.55
N LYS A 73 6.96 7.91 -5.87
CA LYS A 73 6.75 9.26 -6.43
C LYS A 73 5.36 9.84 -6.11
N LEU A 74 4.35 9.01 -5.87
CA LEU A 74 3.00 9.47 -5.52
C LEU A 74 2.87 9.93 -4.07
N LEU A 75 3.84 9.58 -3.22
CA LEU A 75 3.85 9.90 -1.80
C LEU A 75 4.33 11.33 -1.53
N PRO A 76 3.56 12.13 -0.76
CA PRO A 76 3.97 13.48 -0.42
C PRO A 76 4.97 13.50 0.73
N LEU A 77 5.99 14.36 0.64
CA LEU A 77 6.97 14.57 1.72
C LEU A 77 6.41 15.31 2.95
N ASN A 78 5.33 16.07 2.76
CA ASN A 78 4.75 16.95 3.78
C ASN A 78 3.46 16.39 4.40
N ASP A 79 3.01 15.20 3.98
CA ASP A 79 1.75 14.62 4.45
C ASP A 79 1.87 13.12 4.71
N CYS A 80 1.07 12.63 5.65
CA CYS A 80 0.96 11.20 5.94
C CYS A 80 -0.10 10.57 5.06
N ARG A 81 0.10 9.30 4.68
CA ARG A 81 -0.85 8.52 3.89
C ARG A 81 -0.82 7.06 4.28
N TYR A 82 -1.91 6.36 3.99
CA TYR A 82 -1.90 4.91 3.98
C TYR A 82 -1.79 4.43 2.55
N GLY A 83 -1.16 3.30 2.37
CA GLY A 83 -1.08 2.59 1.12
C GLY A 83 -1.44 1.13 1.31
N LEU A 84 -2.02 0.55 0.28
CA LEU A 84 -1.97 -0.89 0.09
C LEU A 84 -1.15 -1.17 -1.15
N TYR A 85 -0.24 -2.12 -1.02
CA TYR A 85 0.62 -2.57 -2.10
C TYR A 85 0.54 -4.09 -2.18
N ASP A 86 0.08 -4.62 -3.31
CA ASP A 86 0.11 -6.06 -3.59
C ASP A 86 1.51 -6.40 -4.10
N ALA A 87 2.41 -6.75 -3.18
CA ALA A 87 3.79 -7.09 -3.53
C ALA A 87 3.85 -8.51 -4.07
N THR A 88 4.32 -8.65 -5.30
CA THR A 88 4.64 -9.93 -5.92
C THR A 88 6.11 -10.20 -5.69
N TYR A 89 6.44 -11.30 -5.04
CA TYR A 89 7.81 -11.66 -4.71
C TYR A 89 8.05 -13.13 -5.01
N GLU A 90 9.24 -13.46 -5.47
CA GLU A 90 9.63 -14.83 -5.77
C GLU A 90 10.54 -15.34 -4.66
N THR A 91 10.17 -16.48 -4.08
CA THR A 91 11.07 -17.23 -3.20
C THR A 91 11.79 -18.29 -4.01
N LYS A 92 12.83 -18.91 -3.43
CA LYS A 92 13.58 -20.01 -4.06
C LYS A 92 12.71 -21.19 -4.50
N GLU A 93 11.51 -21.31 -3.93
CA GLU A 93 10.59 -22.41 -4.20
C GLU A 93 9.40 -22.00 -5.04
N SER A 94 8.89 -20.77 -4.93
CA SER A 94 7.66 -20.36 -5.62
C SER A 94 7.49 -18.84 -5.66
N LYS A 95 6.75 -18.38 -6.67
CA LYS A 95 6.21 -17.02 -6.73
C LYS A 95 5.03 -16.87 -5.76
N LYS A 96 5.09 -15.84 -4.93
CA LYS A 96 4.08 -15.47 -3.95
C LYS A 96 3.69 -14.02 -4.14
N GLU A 97 2.53 -13.68 -3.60
CA GLU A 97 2.00 -12.34 -3.69
C GLU A 97 1.24 -12.06 -2.40
N ASP A 98 1.65 -11.04 -1.65
CA ASP A 98 1.01 -10.66 -0.39
C ASP A 98 0.66 -9.18 -0.39
N LEU A 99 -0.48 -8.87 0.22
CA LEU A 99 -0.90 -7.49 0.45
C LEU A 99 -0.15 -6.91 1.64
N VAL A 100 0.60 -5.85 1.37
CA VAL A 100 1.35 -5.07 2.35
C VAL A 100 0.60 -3.78 2.63
N PHE A 101 0.27 -3.56 3.89
CA PHE A 101 -0.24 -2.28 4.35
C PHE A 101 0.91 -1.34 4.64
N ILE A 102 1.02 -0.28 3.86
CA ILE A 102 2.06 0.73 3.99
C ILE A 102 1.51 1.92 4.77
N PHE A 103 2.19 2.32 5.83
CA PHE A 103 1.89 3.54 6.55
C PHE A 103 3.01 4.55 6.33
N TRP A 104 2.73 5.54 5.49
CA TRP A 104 3.65 6.62 5.16
C TRP A 104 3.49 7.79 6.13
N ALA A 105 4.53 8.10 6.90
CA ALA A 105 4.54 9.15 7.90
C ALA A 105 5.87 9.95 7.87
N PRO A 106 6.06 10.81 6.85
CA PRO A 106 7.35 11.45 6.61
C PRO A 106 7.71 12.43 7.73
N GLU A 107 9.00 12.60 8.03
CA GLU A 107 9.44 13.52 9.09
C GLU A 107 8.93 14.96 8.90
N GLY A 108 8.83 15.43 7.66
CA GLY A 108 8.29 16.75 7.31
C GLY A 108 6.78 16.93 7.54
N ALA A 109 6.02 15.85 7.72
CA ALA A 109 4.58 15.96 7.94
C ALA A 109 4.24 16.53 9.33
N PRO A 110 3.18 17.36 9.41
CA PRO A 110 2.79 18.01 10.66
C PRO A 110 2.43 16.97 11.73
N LEU A 111 2.92 17.19 12.96
CA LEU A 111 2.72 16.29 14.10
C LEU A 111 1.24 15.94 14.33
N LYS A 112 0.35 16.92 14.15
CA LYS A 112 -1.11 16.70 14.26
C LYS A 112 -1.60 15.66 13.25
N SER A 113 -1.16 15.73 11.99
CA SER A 113 -1.54 14.72 10.99
C SER A 113 -0.97 13.36 11.37
N LYS A 114 0.32 13.27 11.73
CA LYS A 114 0.92 12.01 12.19
C LYS A 114 0.15 11.38 13.35
N MET A 115 -0.23 12.18 14.35
CA MET A 115 -1.01 11.70 15.50
C MET A 115 -2.39 11.18 15.08
N ILE A 116 -3.11 11.91 14.21
CA ILE A 116 -4.43 11.48 13.76
C ILE A 116 -4.32 10.21 12.91
N TYR A 117 -3.36 10.15 11.99
CA TYR A 117 -3.09 8.95 11.22
C TYR A 117 -2.71 7.80 12.17
N ALA A 118 -1.67 7.91 12.98
CA ALA A 118 -1.29 6.85 13.93
C ALA A 118 -2.46 6.36 14.81
N SER A 119 -3.31 7.27 15.29
CA SER A 119 -4.51 6.92 16.07
C SER A 119 -5.61 6.25 15.25
N SER A 120 -5.69 6.54 13.94
CA SER A 120 -6.67 5.98 13.01
C SER A 120 -6.18 4.70 12.33
N LYS A 121 -4.88 4.36 12.47
CA LYS A 121 -4.29 3.12 11.96
C LYS A 121 -5.04 1.89 12.48
N ASP A 122 -5.40 1.88 13.76
CA ASP A 122 -6.17 0.78 14.36
C ASP A 122 -7.57 0.63 13.72
N ALA A 123 -8.22 1.74 13.34
CA ALA A 123 -9.54 1.71 12.72
C ALA A 123 -9.50 1.09 11.32
N ILE A 124 -8.52 1.47 10.50
CA ILE A 124 -8.35 0.89 9.16
C ILE A 124 -7.87 -0.56 9.22
N LYS A 125 -6.91 -0.85 10.10
CA LYS A 125 -6.40 -2.22 10.29
C LYS A 125 -7.49 -3.19 10.73
N LYS A 126 -8.41 -2.75 11.60
CA LYS A 126 -9.59 -3.55 11.99
C LYS A 126 -10.52 -3.86 10.82
N LYS A 127 -10.61 -2.98 9.81
CA LYS A 127 -11.40 -3.23 8.59
C LYS A 127 -10.65 -4.08 7.59
N PHE A 128 -9.32 -3.97 7.55
CA PHE A 128 -8.44 -4.76 6.69
C PHE A 128 -8.15 -6.14 7.30
N THR A 129 -9.20 -6.92 7.50
CA THR A 129 -9.11 -8.27 8.06
C THR A 129 -8.38 -9.21 7.11
N GLY A 130 -7.21 -9.69 7.54
CA GLY A 130 -6.39 -10.64 6.81
C GLY A 130 -5.12 -10.07 6.16
N ILE A 131 -4.80 -8.79 6.40
CA ILE A 131 -3.45 -8.29 6.11
C ILE A 131 -2.46 -8.93 7.08
N LYS A 132 -1.45 -9.57 6.54
CA LYS A 132 -0.37 -10.20 7.30
C LYS A 132 0.84 -9.29 7.46
N HIS A 133 1.09 -8.44 6.46
CA HIS A 133 2.28 -7.60 6.39
C HIS A 133 1.89 -6.13 6.56
N GLU A 134 2.44 -5.50 7.59
CA GLU A 134 2.38 -4.05 7.76
C GLU A 134 3.79 -3.47 7.67
N TRP A 135 3.89 -2.33 7.00
CA TRP A 135 5.15 -1.65 6.82
C TRP A 135 4.95 -0.16 7.12
N GLN A 136 5.60 0.32 8.17
CA GLN A 136 5.60 1.73 8.53
C GLN A 136 6.88 2.37 7.98
N VAL A 137 6.71 3.47 7.27
CA VAL A 137 7.81 4.17 6.64
C VAL A 137 7.75 5.66 6.91
N ASN A 138 8.88 6.20 7.40
CA ASN A 138 8.98 7.59 7.84
C ASN A 138 9.88 8.45 6.94
N GLY A 139 10.52 7.85 5.93
CA GLY A 139 11.46 8.53 5.05
C GLY A 139 11.47 7.93 3.66
N LEU A 140 11.78 8.74 2.65
CA LEU A 140 11.80 8.28 1.26
C LEU A 140 12.86 7.20 1.06
N ASP A 141 13.96 7.28 1.83
CA ASP A 141 15.05 6.32 1.79
C ASP A 141 14.64 4.90 2.16
N ASP A 142 13.76 4.76 3.14
CA ASP A 142 13.29 3.44 3.56
C ASP A 142 12.26 2.90 2.57
N ILE A 143 11.39 3.76 2.01
CA ILE A 143 10.39 3.30 1.05
C ILE A 143 10.95 3.09 -0.37
N GLN A 144 12.02 3.76 -0.77
CA GLN A 144 12.65 3.48 -2.07
C GLN A 144 13.43 2.18 -2.04
N ASP A 145 13.82 1.71 -0.85
CA ASP A 145 14.58 0.49 -0.71
C ASP A 145 13.69 -0.74 -0.84
N ARG A 146 13.92 -1.50 -1.91
CA ARG A 146 13.22 -2.76 -2.19
C ARG A 146 13.60 -3.87 -1.22
N ALA A 147 14.80 -3.82 -0.63
CA ALA A 147 15.25 -4.83 0.32
C ALA A 147 14.48 -4.70 1.64
N THR A 148 14.13 -3.48 2.06
CA THR A 148 13.27 -3.26 3.23
C THR A 148 11.88 -3.86 3.01
N LEU A 149 11.28 -3.68 1.83
CA LEU A 149 10.01 -4.32 1.50
C LEU A 149 10.14 -5.85 1.49
N ALA A 150 11.21 -6.38 0.89
CA ALA A 150 11.48 -7.81 0.87
C ALA A 150 11.66 -8.39 2.28
N ASP A 151 12.37 -7.69 3.17
CA ASP A 151 12.49 -8.00 4.61
C ASP A 151 11.12 -8.18 5.25
N LYS A 152 10.17 -7.32 4.91
CA LYS A 152 8.82 -7.37 5.48
C LYS A 152 7.96 -8.48 4.91
N LEU A 153 8.21 -8.92 3.68
CA LEU A 153 7.49 -10.01 3.02
C LEU A 153 8.00 -11.39 3.45
N GLY A 154 9.31 -11.52 3.66
CA GLY A 154 9.93 -12.79 4.09
C GLY A 154 11.43 -12.72 4.31
N GLY A 155 12.05 -11.55 4.15
CA GLY A 155 13.49 -11.34 4.25
C GLY A 155 14.27 -12.29 3.38
N ASN A 156 15.11 -13.09 4.00
CA ASN A 156 16.14 -13.87 3.32
C ASN A 156 15.61 -15.00 2.40
N VAL A 157 14.31 -15.27 2.42
CA VAL A 157 13.67 -16.23 1.51
C VAL A 157 13.26 -15.60 0.18
N VAL A 158 13.15 -14.27 0.14
CA VAL A 158 12.76 -13.52 -1.06
C VAL A 158 13.99 -13.33 -1.93
N VAL A 159 13.91 -13.78 -3.18
CA VAL A 159 15.02 -13.73 -4.15
C VAL A 159 14.82 -12.58 -5.14
N SER A 160 13.58 -12.33 -5.52
CA SER A 160 13.21 -11.23 -6.40
C SER A 160 11.90 -10.59 -5.94
N LEU A 161 11.75 -9.31 -6.23
CA LEU A 161 10.58 -8.52 -5.92
C LEU A 161 10.11 -7.81 -7.19
N GLU A 162 8.83 -7.99 -7.53
CA GLU A 162 8.21 -7.44 -8.75
C GLU A 162 8.89 -7.88 -10.05
N GLY A 163 9.58 -9.03 -10.03
CA GLY A 163 10.36 -9.53 -11.17
C GLY A 163 11.77 -8.96 -11.27
N LEU A 164 12.14 -8.02 -10.38
CA LEU A 164 13.50 -7.50 -10.28
C LEU A 164 14.28 -8.24 -9.18
N PRO A 165 15.55 -8.62 -9.42
CA PRO A 165 16.39 -9.21 -8.39
C PRO A 165 16.65 -8.19 -7.28
N LEU A 166 16.64 -8.62 -6.02
CA LEU A 166 16.92 -7.76 -4.85
C LEU A 166 18.39 -7.36 -4.77
#